data_AF-A0ABD6C8M6-F1
#
_entry.id   AF-A0ABD6C8M6-F1
#
_cell.length_a   1.000
_cell.length_b   1.000
_cell.length_c   1.000
_cell.angle_alpha   90.00
_cell.angle_beta   90.00
_cell.angle_gamma   90.00
#
_symmetry.space_group_name_H-M   'P 1'
#
loop_
_entity.id
_entity.type
_entity.pdbx_description
1 polymer ?
#
loop_
_entity_poly.entity_id
_entity_poly.type
_entity_poly.pdbx_seq_one_letter_code
_entity_poly.pdbx_strand_id
1 'polypeptide(L)' 'MALCPHCDADVTEWAQRLEQAPAANTPKVWTCPECETILGISDWGTTERDQRPQQPTQ' A
#
# COMPACT_ATOMS: atom_id res chain seq x y z
N MET A 1 -0.84 -14.87 5.36
CA MET A 1 0.62 -14.98 5.43
C MET A 1 1.17 -14.21 4.24
N ALA A 2 2.05 -13.24 4.49
CA ALA A 2 2.68 -12.42 3.45
C ALA A 2 4.17 -12.75 3.43
N LEU A 3 4.66 -13.28 2.29
CA LEU A 3 6.05 -13.67 2.10
C LEU A 3 6.76 -12.69 1.16
N CYS A 4 8.04 -12.42 1.42
CA CYS A 4 8.88 -11.69 0.48
C CYS A 4 9.15 -12.55 -0.77
N PRO A 5 8.87 -12.07 -1.98
CA PRO A 5 9.13 -12.83 -3.21
C PRO A 5 10.62 -12.98 -3.54
N HIS A 6 11.50 -12.26 -2.84
CA HIS A 6 12.94 -12.23 -3.09
C HIS A 6 13.74 -13.15 -2.17
N CYS A 7 13.41 -13.18 -0.87
CA CYS A 7 14.14 -13.94 0.13
C CYS A 7 13.28 -14.97 0.87
N ASP A 8 12.00 -15.11 0.52
CA ASP A 8 11.03 -16.01 1.16
C ASP A 8 10.78 -15.71 2.66
N ALA A 9 11.27 -14.57 3.16
CA ALA A 9 11.05 -14.16 4.55
C ALA A 9 9.57 -13.87 4.82
N ASP A 10 9.06 -14.31 5.97
CA ASP A 10 7.73 -13.94 6.44
C ASP A 10 7.73 -12.47 6.88
N VAL A 11 6.88 -11.68 6.24
CA VAL A 11 6.71 -10.24 6.49
C VAL A 11 5.32 -9.94 7.07
N THR A 12 4.60 -10.96 7.57
CA THR A 12 3.21 -10.83 8.03
C THR A 12 3.09 -9.87 9.21
N GLU A 13 3.96 -9.97 10.22
CA GLU A 13 3.96 -9.05 11.36
C GLU A 13 4.35 -7.62 10.98
N TRP A 14 5.32 -7.49 10.08
CA TRP A 14 5.79 -6.21 9.59
C TRP A 14 4.71 -5.49 8.76
N ALA A 15 3.98 -6.22 7.90
CA ALA A 15 2.84 -5.72 7.16
C ALA A 15 1.75 -5.14 8.09
N GLN A 16 1.40 -5.86 9.15
CA GLN A 16 0.39 -5.40 10.12
C GLN A 16 0.83 -4.12 10.85
N ARG A 17 2.12 -4.01 11.21
CA ARG A 17 2.67 -2.81 11.83
C ARG A 17 2.61 -1.60 10.91
N LEU A 18 2.87 -1.80 9.61
CA LEU A 18 2.67 -0.77 8.63
C LEU A 18 1.22 -0.34 8.60
N GLU A 19 0.24 -1.24 8.45
CA GLU A 19 -1.18 -0.85 8.38
C GLU A 19 -1.65 -0.01 9.57
N GLN A 20 -1.13 -0.27 10.78
CA GLN A 20 -1.45 0.49 12.00
C GLN A 20 -0.76 1.86 12.09
N ALA A 21 0.29 2.12 11.29
CA ALA A 21 1.00 3.39 11.33
C ALA A 21 0.11 4.52 10.79
N PRO A 22 -0.03 5.65 11.53
CA PRO A 22 -0.92 6.74 11.17
C PRO A 22 -0.60 7.24 9.76
N ALA A 23 -1.64 7.48 8.97
CA ALA A 23 -1.55 8.01 7.62
C ALA A 23 -1.01 9.46 7.66
N ALA A 24 0.31 9.60 7.83
CA ALA A 24 1.00 10.79 7.39
C ALA A 24 0.82 10.87 5.87
N ASN A 25 0.65 12.07 5.35
CA ASN A 25 0.32 12.41 3.95
C ASN A 25 1.45 12.06 2.94
N THR A 26 2.19 11.00 3.21
CA THR A 26 3.38 10.51 2.51
C THR A 26 3.08 9.13 1.95
N PRO A 27 3.44 8.86 0.69
CA PRO A 27 3.26 7.54 0.09
C PRO A 27 3.97 6.49 0.94
N LYS A 28 3.23 5.44 1.30
CA LYS A 28 3.77 4.39 2.17
C LYS A 28 4.51 3.40 1.29
N VAL A 29 5.84 3.45 1.29
CA VAL A 29 6.67 2.47 0.60
C VAL A 29 6.79 1.23 1.48
N TRP A 30 6.52 0.07 0.91
CA TRP A 30 6.65 -1.22 1.57
C TRP A 30 7.98 -1.83 1.15
N THR A 31 8.93 -1.94 2.07
CA THR A 31 10.24 -2.58 1.87
C THR A 31 10.43 -3.78 2.81
N CYS A 32 10.88 -4.90 2.26
CA CYS A 32 11.21 -6.07 3.08
C CYS A 32 12.36 -5.71 4.07
N PRO A 33 12.22 -5.99 5.38
CA PRO A 33 13.26 -5.66 6.36
C PRO A 33 14.52 -6.54 6.24
N GLU A 34 14.42 -7.71 5.60
CA GLU A 34 15.53 -8.68 5.51
C GLU A 34 16.43 -8.45 4.30
N CYS A 35 15.83 -8.10 3.15
CA CYS A 35 16.56 -7.98 1.88
C CYS A 35 16.39 -6.60 1.21
N GLU A 36 15.72 -5.67 1.90
CA GLU A 36 15.50 -4.28 1.46
C GLU A 36 14.77 -4.13 0.11
N THR A 37 14.20 -5.22 -0.41
CA THR A 37 13.42 -5.23 -1.66
C THR A 37 12.12 -4.45 -1.49
N ILE A 38 11.79 -3.61 -2.47
CA ILE A 38 10.50 -2.90 -2.53
C ILE A 38 9.40 -3.90 -2.90
N LEU A 39 8.42 -4.07 -2.01
CA LEU A 39 7.26 -4.94 -2.17
C LEU A 39 6.07 -4.19 -2.79
N GLY A 40 5.99 -2.87 -2.62
CA GLY A 40 4.91 -2.06 -3.18
C GLY A 40 4.91 -0.62 -2.64
N ILE A 41 4.06 0.21 -3.23
CA ILE A 41 3.83 1.59 -2.77
C ILE A 41 2.32 1.74 -2.58
N SER A 42 1.88 2.00 -1.34
CA SER A 42 0.49 2.37 -1.07
C SER A 42 0.40 3.90 -1.05
N ASP A 43 -0.03 4.46 -2.17
CA ASP A 43 -0.52 5.83 -2.21
C ASP A 43 -1.99 5.83 -1.81
N TRP A 44 -2.30 6.29 -0.59
CA TRP A 44 -3.68 6.54 -0.16
C TRP A 44 -4.19 7.92 -0.65
N GLY A 45 -3.47 8.53 -1.58
CA GLY A 45 -3.63 9.89 -2.09
C GLY A 45 -4.26 9.94 -3.47
N THR A 46 -5.13 9.01 -3.84
CA THR A 46 -6.09 9.27 -4.92
C THR A 46 -7.44 8.72 -4.52
N THR A 47 -8.19 9.54 -3.78
CA THR A 47 -9.65 9.41 -3.78
C THR A 47 -10.06 9.48 -5.23
N GLU A 48 -10.49 8.34 -5.75
CA GLU A 48 -11.33 8.13 -6.91
C GLU A 48 -12.59 9.02 -6.87
N ARG A 49 -12.39 10.34 -6.99
CA ARG A 49 -13.44 11.30 -7.33
C ARG A 49 -13.66 11.38 -8.85
N ASP A 50 -13.42 10.27 -9.54
CA ASP A 50 -13.68 10.12 -10.97
C ASP A 50 -14.52 8.85 -11.23
N GLN A 51 -15.61 8.67 -10.48
CA GLN A 51 -16.69 7.76 -10.87
C GLN A 51 -18.05 8.38 -10.56
N ARG A 52 -18.31 9.57 -11.11
CA ARG A 52 -19.70 10.01 -11.34
C ARG A 52 -20.02 9.68 -12.79
N PRO A 53 -20.98 8.77 -13.09
CA PRO A 53 -21.51 8.70 -14.44
C PRO A 53 -22.12 10.07 -14.75
N GLN A 54 -21.60 10.75 -15.78
CA GLN A 54 -22.18 11.98 -16.29
C GLN A 54 -23.61 11.65 -16.75
N GLN A 55 -24.61 11.98 -15.93
CA GLN A 55 -26.00 12.00 -16.40
C GLN A 55 -26.10 13.08 -17.49
N PRO A 56 -26.56 12.77 -18.71
CA PRO A 56 -26.85 13.81 -19.69
C PRO A 56 -27.99 14.67 -19.12
N THR A 57 -27.78 15.97 -19.08
CA THR A 57 -28.80 16.95 -18.71
C THR A 57 -29.94 16.86 -19.73
N GLN A 58 -31.18 16.79 -19.26
CA GLN A 58 -32.39 16.92 -20.09
C GLN A 58 -32.53 18.34 -20.64
#